data_AF-A0A3M0XWR1-F1
#
_entry.id   AF-A0A3M0XWR1-F1
#
_cell.length_a   1.000
_cell.length_b   1.000
_cell.length_c   1.000
_cell.angle_alpha   90.00
_cell.angle_beta   90.00
_cell.angle_gamma   90.00
#
_symmetry.space_group_name_H-M   'P 1'
#
loop_
_entity.id
_entity.type
_entity.pdbx_description
1 polymer ?
#
loop_
_entity_poly.entity_id
_entity_poly.type
_entity_poly.pdbx_seq_one_letter_code
_entity_poly.pdbx_strand_id
1 'polypeptide(L)'
;PIPEASESERDALGALAQRAQELHMRRRALVEEFLRAIGKPPASSNSRNPLETPWLLTEEEFTRRGNAKFISLYRDARDETTSLTEEITALEAEIDARVAGLYNL
;
A
#
# COMPACT_ATOMS: atom_id res chain seq x y z
N PRO A 1 3.90 -4.74 -29.53
CA PRO A 1 3.76 -3.36 -30.05
C PRO A 1 3.17 -2.51 -28.93
N ILE A 2 3.67 -1.31 -28.67
CA ILE A 2 3.03 -0.39 -27.71
C ILE A 2 1.84 0.24 -28.44
N PRO A 3 0.61 0.12 -27.93
CA PRO A 3 -0.57 0.69 -28.57
C PRO A 3 -0.47 2.21 -28.52
N GLU A 4 -0.76 2.84 -29.65
CA GLU A 4 -0.89 4.29 -29.76
C GLU A 4 -2.16 4.71 -28.99
N ALA A 5 -1.98 5.19 -27.76
CA ALA A 5 -3.05 5.78 -26.96
C ALA A 5 -3.18 7.28 -27.26
N SER A 6 -4.41 7.80 -27.23
CA SER A 6 -4.62 9.24 -27.35
C SER A 6 -3.90 9.99 -26.22
N GLU A 7 -3.58 11.27 -26.44
CA GLU A 7 -2.99 12.13 -25.40
C GLU A 7 -3.86 12.18 -24.15
N SER A 8 -5.18 12.28 -24.31
CA SER A 8 -6.14 12.25 -23.20
C SER A 8 -6.08 10.97 -22.37
N GLU A 9 -5.90 9.81 -23.01
CA GLU A 9 -5.83 8.53 -22.29
C GLU A 9 -4.49 8.37 -21.59
N ARG A 10 -3.39 8.85 -22.20
CA ARG A 10 -2.07 8.88 -21.57
C ARG A 10 -2.07 9.78 -20.33
N ASP A 11 -2.70 10.94 -20.39
CA ASP A 11 -2.83 11.85 -19.26
C ASP A 11 -3.69 11.25 -18.13
N ALA A 12 -4.81 10.60 -18.49
CA ALA A 12 -5.67 9.94 -17.51
C ALA A 12 -4.95 8.78 -16.79
N LEU A 13 -4.25 7.92 -17.54
CA LEU A 13 -3.41 6.86 -16.98
C LEU A 13 -2.28 7.42 -16.11
N GLY A 14 -1.64 8.50 -16.56
CA GLY A 14 -0.59 9.19 -15.80
C GLY A 14 -1.11 9.72 -14.46
N ALA A 15 -2.29 10.33 -14.44
CA ALA A 15 -2.92 10.83 -13.22
C ALA A 15 -3.28 9.70 -12.24
N LEU A 16 -3.81 8.57 -12.75
CA LEU A 16 -4.11 7.39 -11.93
C LEU A 16 -2.83 6.79 -11.33
N ALA A 17 -1.78 6.63 -12.14
CA ALA A 17 -0.49 6.12 -11.70
C ALA A 17 0.15 7.03 -10.64
N GLN A 18 0.07 8.35 -10.82
CA GLN A 18 0.55 9.31 -9.84
C GLN A 18 -0.21 9.16 -8.51
N ARG A 19 -1.54 9.06 -8.56
CA ARG A 19 -2.35 8.87 -7.35
C ARG A 19 -2.02 7.56 -6.63
N ALA A 20 -1.88 6.46 -7.36
CA ALA A 20 -1.48 5.17 -6.79
C ALA A 20 -0.12 5.29 -6.08
N GLN A 21 0.86 5.95 -6.72
CA GLN A 21 2.17 6.21 -6.13
C GLN A 21 2.09 7.03 -4.84
N GLU A 22 1.28 8.09 -4.82
CA GLU A 22 1.05 8.91 -3.61
C GLU A 22 0.46 8.10 -2.46
N LEU A 23 -0.50 7.22 -2.74
CA LEU A 23 -1.08 6.32 -1.74
C LEU A 23 -0.07 5.29 -1.22
N HIS A 24 0.77 4.72 -2.09
CA HIS A 24 1.85 3.84 -1.67
C HIS A 24 2.83 4.56 -0.73
N MET A 25 3.22 5.80 -1.06
CA MET A 25 4.08 6.61 -0.21
C MET A 25 3.43 6.89 1.15
N ARG A 26 2.14 7.23 1.16
CA ARG A 26 1.39 7.45 2.40
C ARG A 26 1.32 6.18 3.26
N ARG A 27 1.01 5.03 2.65
CA ARG A 27 0.99 3.73 3.36
C ARG A 27 2.36 3.42 3.95
N ARG A 28 3.45 3.63 3.19
CA ARG A 28 4.82 3.45 3.67
C ARG A 28 5.11 4.35 4.87
N ALA A 29 4.75 5.64 4.80
CA ALA A 29 4.98 6.59 5.89
C ALA A 29 4.26 6.17 7.19
N LEU A 30 3.00 5.74 7.11
CA LEU A 30 2.24 5.26 8.27
C LEU A 30 2.88 4.02 8.91
N VAL A 31 3.34 3.07 8.09
CA VAL A 31 4.06 1.89 8.60
C VAL A 31 5.35 2.31 9.32
N GLU A 32 6.11 3.24 8.74
CA GLU A 32 7.35 3.71 9.37
C GLU A 32 7.09 4.44 10.69
N GLU A 33 6.03 5.24 10.77
CA GLU A 33 5.60 5.89 12.01
C GLU A 33 5.20 4.86 13.07
N PHE A 34 4.36 3.89 12.70
CA PHE A 34 3.97 2.78 13.57
C PHE A 34 5.20 2.02 14.12
N LEU A 35 6.14 1.66 13.24
CA LEU A 35 7.36 0.95 13.64
C LEU A 35 8.17 1.77 14.65
N ARG A 36 8.37 3.07 14.39
CA ARG A 36 9.05 3.97 15.33
C ARG A 36 8.33 4.05 16.67
N ALA A 37 6.99 4.14 16.66
CA ALA A 37 6.17 4.24 17.87
C ALA A 37 6.30 2.98 18.77
N ILE A 38 6.49 1.80 18.17
CA ILE A 38 6.71 0.56 18.91
C ILE A 38 8.20 0.26 19.19
N GLY A 39 9.10 1.21 18.89
CA GLY A 39 10.54 1.11 19.13
C GLY A 39 11.26 0.17 18.16
N LYS A 40 10.70 -0.06 16.98
CA LYS A 40 11.32 -0.83 15.89
C LYS A 40 11.88 0.13 14.83
N PRO A 41 13.09 -0.10 14.33
CA PRO A 41 13.58 0.68 13.20
C PRO A 41 12.73 0.37 11.96
N PRO A 42 12.36 1.37 11.14
CA PRO A 42 11.85 1.11 9.80
C PRO A 42 12.95 0.38 9.03
N ALA A 43 12.63 -0.77 8.46
CA ALA A 43 13.67 -1.61 7.90
C ALA A 43 14.12 -1.14 6.52
N SER A 44 15.34 -1.56 6.16
CA SER A 44 15.91 -1.46 4.82
C SER A 44 15.00 -2.16 3.79
N SER A 45 15.04 -1.72 2.53
CA SER A 45 14.14 -2.11 1.41
C SER A 45 13.98 -3.61 1.08
N ASN A 46 14.60 -4.51 1.84
CA ASN A 46 14.64 -5.96 1.63
C ASN A 46 14.27 -6.77 2.90
N SER A 47 13.60 -6.13 3.85
CA SER A 47 13.16 -6.75 5.10
C SER A 47 11.94 -7.65 4.89
N ARG A 48 12.02 -8.87 5.42
CA ARG A 48 10.87 -9.79 5.55
C ARG A 48 10.12 -9.59 6.87
N ASN A 49 10.23 -8.42 7.49
CA ASN A 49 9.58 -8.12 8.75
C ASN A 49 8.07 -8.04 8.54
N PRO A 50 7.26 -8.95 9.10
CA PRO A 50 5.82 -8.91 8.89
C PRO A 50 5.15 -7.66 9.48
N LEU A 51 5.81 -6.98 10.42
CA LEU A 51 5.34 -5.70 10.98
C LEU A 51 5.39 -4.55 9.96
N GLU A 52 6.02 -4.73 8.80
CA GLU A 52 5.95 -3.77 7.68
C GLU A 52 4.69 -3.92 6.84
N THR A 53 3.94 -5.00 7.04
CA THR A 53 2.65 -5.26 6.40
C THR A 53 1.56 -5.46 7.47
N PRO A 54 1.29 -4.47 8.33
CA PRO A 54 0.35 -4.62 9.43
C PRO A 54 -1.07 -4.98 8.96
N TRP A 55 -1.48 -4.58 7.75
CA TRP A 55 -2.75 -4.96 7.13
C TRP A 55 -2.90 -6.46 6.85
N LEU A 56 -1.80 -7.21 6.74
CA LEU A 56 -1.82 -8.66 6.52
C LEU A 56 -1.73 -9.47 7.81
N LEU A 57 -1.49 -8.82 8.95
CA LEU A 57 -1.34 -9.49 10.23
C LEU A 57 -2.67 -9.60 10.98
N THR A 58 -2.78 -10.66 11.77
CA THR A 58 -3.79 -10.78 12.82
C THR A 58 -3.29 -10.17 14.13
N GLU A 59 -4.20 -9.78 15.02
CA GLU A 59 -3.83 -9.33 16.37
C GLU A 59 -3.04 -10.38 17.16
N GLU A 60 -3.38 -11.66 17.01
CA GLU A 60 -2.67 -12.76 17.66
C GLU A 60 -1.23 -12.87 17.14
N GLU A 61 -1.01 -12.72 15.83
CA GLU A 61 0.33 -12.71 15.26
C GLU A 61 1.12 -11.47 15.68
N PHE A 62 0.47 -10.31 15.75
CA PHE A 62 1.09 -9.10 16.25
C PHE A 62 1.52 -9.26 17.71
N THR A 63 0.64 -9.74 18.59
CA THR A 63 0.97 -9.93 20.01
C THR A 63 2.08 -10.95 20.23
N ARG A 64 2.17 -11.99 19.38
CA ARG A 64 3.28 -12.98 19.41
C ARG A 64 4.62 -12.40 18.97
N ARG A 65 4.64 -11.52 17.95
CA ARG A 65 5.87 -10.97 17.33
C ARG A 65 6.31 -9.64 17.94
N GLY A 66 5.34 -8.87 18.38
CA GLY A 66 5.46 -7.55 18.96
C GLY A 66 5.21 -7.58 20.46
N ASN A 67 4.53 -6.57 20.96
CA ASN A 67 4.20 -6.46 22.38
C ASN A 67 2.73 -6.06 22.51
N ALA A 68 1.97 -6.83 23.30
CA ALA A 68 0.56 -6.59 23.54
C ALA A 68 0.26 -5.17 24.07
N LYS A 69 1.22 -4.50 24.73
CA LYS A 69 1.07 -3.11 25.17
C LYS A 69 0.83 -2.11 24.03
N PHE A 70 1.20 -2.46 22.81
CA PHE A 70 1.05 -1.62 21.61
C PHE A 70 -0.14 -2.04 20.74
N ILE A 71 -1.05 -2.87 21.24
CA ILE A 71 -2.17 -3.40 20.46
C ILE A 71 -3.07 -2.29 19.88
N SER A 72 -3.25 -1.18 20.59
CA SER A 72 -4.02 -0.03 20.07
C SER A 72 -3.32 0.58 18.85
N LEU A 73 -2.03 0.91 18.96
CA LEU A 73 -1.25 1.47 17.86
C LEU A 73 -1.22 0.54 16.65
N TYR A 74 -1.18 -0.77 16.90
CA TYR A 74 -1.27 -1.77 15.85
C TYR A 74 -2.64 -1.77 15.15
N ARG A 75 -3.75 -1.71 15.90
CA ARG A 75 -5.11 -1.65 15.33
C ARG A 75 -5.26 -0.42 14.46
N ASP A 76 -4.88 0.75 14.96
CA ASP A 76 -4.97 2.01 14.23
C ASP A 76 -4.15 1.94 12.93
N ALA A 77 -2.88 1.51 13.02
CA ALA A 77 -2.03 1.35 11.84
C ALA A 77 -2.56 0.28 10.86
N ARG A 78 -3.09 -0.84 11.36
CA ARG A 78 -3.68 -1.90 10.54
C ARG A 78 -4.90 -1.42 9.78
N ASP A 79 -5.83 -0.75 10.46
CA ASP A 79 -7.08 -0.32 9.86
C ASP A 79 -6.83 0.78 8.81
N GLU A 80 -5.97 1.76 9.12
CA GLU A 80 -5.59 2.80 8.16
C GLU A 80 -4.85 2.23 6.95
N THR A 81 -3.88 1.33 7.17
CA THR A 81 -3.13 0.73 6.05
C THR A 81 -3.96 -0.29 5.26
N THR A 82 -4.98 -0.89 5.86
CA THR A 82 -5.97 -1.72 5.16
C THR A 82 -6.78 -0.85 4.21
N SER A 83 -7.34 0.25 4.70
CA SER A 83 -8.12 1.19 3.86
C SER A 83 -7.28 1.73 2.69
N LEU A 84 -6.02 2.11 2.92
CA LEU A 84 -5.13 2.54 1.85
C LEU A 84 -4.83 1.41 0.85
N THR A 85 -4.70 0.17 1.32
CA THR A 85 -4.44 -0.98 0.45
C THR A 85 -5.65 -1.28 -0.43
N GLU A 86 -6.86 -1.13 0.09
CA GLU A 86 -8.09 -1.25 -0.71
C GLU A 86 -8.17 -0.15 -1.77
N GLU A 87 -7.86 1.10 -1.43
CA GLU A 87 -7.87 2.21 -2.39
C GLU A 87 -6.80 2.02 -3.49
N ILE A 88 -5.59 1.61 -3.11
CA ILE A 88 -4.52 1.26 -4.05
C ILE A 88 -4.98 0.15 -4.99
N THR A 89 -5.54 -0.94 -4.45
CA THR A 89 -5.98 -2.10 -5.25
C THR A 89 -7.06 -1.69 -6.26
N ALA A 90 -8.00 -0.84 -5.86
CA ALA A 90 -9.03 -0.35 -6.76
C ALA A 90 -8.46 0.51 -7.90
N LEU A 91 -7.50 1.39 -7.60
CA LEU A 91 -6.82 2.22 -8.61
C LEU A 91 -5.96 1.38 -9.56
N GLU A 92 -5.22 0.40 -9.03
CA GLU A 92 -4.42 -0.52 -9.85
C GLU A 92 -5.31 -1.33 -10.79
N ALA A 93 -6.47 -1.82 -10.31
CA ALA A 93 -7.44 -2.51 -11.15
C ALA A 93 -8.02 -1.60 -12.26
N GLU A 94 -8.24 -0.31 -11.98
CA GLU A 94 -8.66 0.66 -13.01
C GLU A 94 -7.57 0.89 -14.06
N ILE A 95 -6.31 1.04 -13.63
CA ILE A 95 -5.16 1.17 -14.53
C ILE A 95 -5.06 -0.07 -15.41
N ASP A 96 -5.10 -1.26 -14.83
CA ASP A 96 -5.03 -2.53 -15.56
C ASP A 96 -6.16 -2.66 -16.58
N ALA A 97 -7.39 -2.30 -16.21
CA ALA A 97 -8.54 -2.34 -17.12
C ALA A 97 -8.38 -1.37 -18.31
N ARG A 98 -7.90 -0.15 -18.06
CA ARG A 98 -7.62 0.84 -19.11
C ARG A 98 -6.50 0.38 -20.03
N VAL A 99 -5.42 -0.14 -19.46
CA VAL A 99 -4.29 -0.70 -20.22
C VAL A 99 -4.75 -1.88 -21.06
N ALA A 100 -5.50 -2.83 -20.49
CA ALA A 100 -6.05 -3.97 -21.24
C ALA A 100 -6.92 -3.50 -22.42
N GLY A 101 -7.74 -2.47 -22.21
CA GLY A 101 -8.53 -1.83 -23.27
C GLY A 101 -7.68 -1.31 -24.44
N LEU A 102 -6.47 -0.79 -24.18
CA LEU A 102 -5.55 -0.35 -25.24
C LEU A 102 -5.00 -1.51 -26.07
N TYR A 103 -4.91 -2.71 -25.49
CA TYR A 103 -4.40 -3.91 -26.15
C TYR A 103 -5.53 -4.81 -26.70
N ASN A 104 -6.80 -4.47 -26.52
CA ASN A 104 -7.97 -5.32 -26.79
C ASN A 104 -7.88 -6.71 -26.13
N LEU A 105 -7.37 -6.76 -24.89
CA LEU A 105 -7.21 -7.97 -24.09
C LEU A 105 -8.42 -8.24 -23.19
#